data_AF-A0A2V9LU02-F1
#
_entry.id   AF-A0A2V9LU02-F1
#
_cell.length_a   1.000
_cell.length_b   1.000
_cell.length_c   1.000
_cell.angle_alpha   90.00
_cell.angle_beta   90.00
_cell.angle_gamma   90.00
#
_symmetry.space_group_name_H-M   'P 1'
#
loop_
_entity.id
_entity.type
_entity.pdbx_description
1 polymer ?
#
loop_
_entity_poly.entity_id
_entity_poly.type
_entity_poly.pdbx_seq_one_letter_code
_entity_poly.pdbx_strand_id
1 'polypeptide(L)'
;MSEEKIRIDPRWVGLGVVAAVILVLALWWASLPKAGQEFVLRSGSHGETIYVPTTLEAAKELDLINQNGDKVGLARVVLVGQVLVVADGTRVRVADHSWSRSLYEIQLAAGNLAGQRGWVPPKYLTKARP
;
A
#
# COMPACT_ATOMS: atom_id res chain seq x y z
N MET A 1 11.82 -28.65 -50.01
CA MET A 1 11.69 -28.22 -48.61
C MET A 1 10.90 -26.92 -48.64
N SER A 2 9.59 -26.97 -48.35
CA SER A 2 8.69 -25.83 -48.50
C SER A 2 8.79 -24.96 -47.25
N GLU A 3 9.17 -23.69 -47.42
CA GLU A 3 9.09 -22.69 -46.36
C GLU A 3 7.61 -22.36 -46.11
N GLU A 4 7.04 -22.96 -45.06
CA GLU A 4 5.71 -22.61 -44.58
C GLU A 4 5.79 -21.25 -43.87
N LYS A 5 5.58 -20.17 -44.62
CA LYS A 5 5.42 -18.82 -44.06
C LYS A 5 4.14 -18.81 -43.23
N ILE A 6 4.28 -18.91 -41.91
CA ILE A 6 3.21 -18.74 -40.93
C ILE A 6 2.59 -17.35 -41.15
N ARG A 7 1.45 -17.29 -41.85
CA ARG A 7 0.63 -16.07 -41.92
C ARG A 7 -0.15 -15.98 -40.62
N ILE A 8 0.37 -15.19 -39.69
CA ILE A 8 -0.38 -14.81 -38.49
C ILE A 8 -1.47 -13.83 -38.92
N ASP A 9 -2.72 -14.25 -38.84
CA ASP A 9 -3.88 -13.42 -39.16
C ASP A 9 -4.02 -12.30 -38.09
N PRO A 10 -3.93 -11.01 -38.46
CA PRO A 10 -3.85 -9.89 -37.52
C PRO A 10 -5.05 -9.76 -36.57
N ARG A 11 -6.18 -10.40 -36.90
CA ARG A 11 -7.37 -10.47 -36.02
C ARG A 11 -7.12 -11.27 -34.75
N TRP A 12 -6.28 -12.30 -34.81
CA TRP A 12 -5.92 -13.13 -33.65
C TRP A 12 -4.87 -12.47 -32.77
N VAL A 13 -4.00 -11.64 -33.36
CA VAL A 13 -3.03 -10.82 -32.61
C VAL A 13 -3.78 -9.81 -31.73
N GLY A 14 -4.81 -9.15 -32.27
CA GLY A 14 -5.65 -8.22 -31.50
C GLY A 14 -6.37 -8.89 -30.34
N LEU A 15 -6.97 -10.07 -30.56
CA LEU A 15 -7.69 -10.80 -29.52
C LEU A 15 -6.76 -11.32 -28.41
N GLY A 16 -5.59 -11.82 -28.78
CA GLY A 16 -4.57 -12.30 -27.83
C GLY A 16 -4.00 -11.18 -26.97
N VAL A 17 -3.76 -9.99 -27.54
CA VAL A 17 -3.30 -8.81 -26.80
C VAL A 17 -4.38 -8.33 -25.82
N VAL A 18 -5.64 -8.27 -26.23
CA VAL A 18 -6.75 -7.89 -25.34
C VAL A 18 -6.89 -8.89 -24.19
N ALA A 19 -6.84 -10.19 -24.46
CA ALA A 19 -6.90 -11.22 -23.43
C ALA A 19 -5.72 -11.10 -22.43
N ALA A 20 -4.51 -10.84 -22.92
CA ALA A 20 -3.34 -10.63 -22.07
C ALA A 20 -3.49 -9.39 -21.17
N VAL A 21 -3.98 -8.27 -21.71
CA VAL A 21 -4.24 -7.05 -20.92
C VAL A 21 -5.28 -7.31 -19.84
N ILE A 22 -6.39 -7.99 -20.17
CA ILE A 22 -7.44 -8.35 -19.20
C ILE A 22 -6.85 -9.24 -18.10
N LEU A 23 -6.04 -10.24 -18.47
CA LEU A 23 -5.40 -11.14 -17.50
C LEU A 23 -4.45 -10.39 -16.56
N VAL A 24 -3.62 -9.49 -17.09
CA VAL A 24 -2.71 -8.67 -16.29
C VAL A 24 -3.49 -7.79 -15.32
N LEU A 25 -4.57 -7.14 -15.77
CA LEU A 25 -5.43 -6.33 -14.91
C LEU A 25 -6.10 -7.17 -13.83
N ALA A 26 -6.58 -8.37 -14.16
CA ALA A 26 -7.21 -9.28 -13.19
C ALA A 26 -6.21 -9.76 -12.13
N LEU A 27 -4.99 -10.13 -12.54
CA LEU A 27 -3.91 -10.53 -11.63
C LEU A 27 -3.47 -9.37 -10.73
N TRP A 28 -3.38 -8.16 -11.29
CA TRP A 28 -3.09 -6.96 -10.52
C TRP A 28 -4.16 -6.72 -9.45
N TRP A 29 -5.44 -6.73 -9.83
CA TRP A 29 -6.57 -6.62 -8.89
C TRP A 29 -6.56 -7.70 -7.80
N ALA A 30 -6.23 -8.94 -8.15
CA ALA A 30 -6.16 -10.03 -7.19
C ALA A 30 -5.01 -9.89 -6.19
N SER A 31 -3.97 -9.11 -6.52
CA SER A 31 -2.80 -8.91 -5.67
C SER A 31 -2.95 -7.79 -4.62
N LEU A 32 -3.96 -6.93 -4.77
CA LEU A 32 -4.21 -5.83 -3.84
C LEU A 32 -4.71 -6.33 -2.46
N PRO A 33 -4.23 -5.74 -1.35
CA PRO A 33 -4.78 -5.97 -0.03
C PRO A 33 -6.29 -5.75 -0.01
N LYS A 34 -7.04 -6.73 0.52
CA LYS A 34 -8.50 -6.64 0.65
C LYS A 34 -8.89 -6.17 2.05
N ALA A 35 -10.01 -5.46 2.16
CA ALA A 35 -10.59 -5.12 3.46
C ALA A 35 -10.80 -6.38 4.32
N GLY A 36 -10.50 -6.27 5.62
CA GLY A 36 -10.55 -7.34 6.60
C GLY A 36 -9.32 -8.25 6.65
N GLN A 37 -8.37 -8.14 5.70
CA GLN A 37 -7.14 -8.94 5.74
C GLN A 37 -6.17 -8.41 6.79
N GLU A 38 -5.51 -9.35 7.49
CA GLU A 38 -4.47 -9.05 8.47
C GLU A 38 -3.08 -8.96 7.82
N PHE A 39 -2.34 -7.93 8.22
CA PHE A 39 -0.99 -7.63 7.79
C PHE A 39 -0.12 -7.26 8.99
N VAL A 40 1.18 -7.19 8.74
CA VAL A 40 2.18 -6.67 9.65
C VAL A 40 2.82 -5.45 8.99
N LEU A 41 2.89 -4.35 9.73
CA LEU A 41 3.62 -3.17 9.31
C LEU A 41 5.13 -3.41 9.36
N ARG A 42 5.82 -3.16 8.25
CA ARG A 42 7.27 -3.29 8.11
C ARG A 42 7.86 -2.05 7.44
N SER A 43 8.84 -1.39 8.05
CA SER A 43 9.47 -0.17 7.52
C SER A 43 10.46 -0.45 6.37
N GLY A 44 10.94 -1.69 6.23
CA GLY A 44 11.99 -2.08 5.28
C GLY A 44 13.41 -2.04 5.88
N SER A 45 13.64 -1.17 6.87
CA SER A 45 14.84 -1.15 7.72
C SER A 45 14.49 -1.62 9.13
N HIS A 46 15.13 -2.69 9.61
CA HIS A 46 14.84 -3.29 10.91
C HIS A 46 14.88 -2.25 12.04
N GLY A 47 13.77 -2.09 12.76
CA GLY A 47 13.71 -1.22 13.95
C GLY A 47 13.39 0.26 13.68
N GLU A 48 13.06 0.64 12.45
CA GLU A 48 12.57 1.99 12.17
C GLU A 48 11.13 2.19 12.64
N THR A 49 10.88 3.38 13.18
CA THR A 49 9.55 3.88 13.53
C THR A 49 8.72 4.14 12.28
N ILE A 50 7.49 3.63 12.26
CA ILE A 50 6.54 3.86 11.17
C ILE A 50 5.58 4.97 11.58
N TYR A 51 5.57 6.05 10.79
CA TYR A 51 4.65 7.16 10.97
C TYR A 51 3.37 6.91 10.17
N VAL A 52 2.25 6.76 10.89
CA VAL A 52 0.95 6.42 10.32
C VAL A 52 0.01 7.63 10.44
N PRO A 53 -0.19 8.42 9.38
CA PRO A 53 -1.11 9.56 9.39
C PRO A 53 -2.56 9.12 9.63
N THR A 54 -3.30 9.83 10.49
CA THR A 54 -4.69 9.49 10.84
C THR A 54 -5.70 9.93 9.77
N THR A 55 -5.33 10.89 8.91
CA THR A 55 -6.15 11.42 7.81
C THR A 55 -5.35 11.48 6.51
N LEU A 56 -6.03 11.61 5.37
CA LEU A 56 -5.36 11.80 4.09
C LEU A 56 -4.62 13.15 4.04
N GLU A 57 -5.17 14.19 4.65
CA GLU A 57 -4.55 15.51 4.75
C GLU A 57 -3.23 15.43 5.53
N ALA A 58 -3.25 14.77 6.69
CA ALA A 58 -2.04 14.49 7.47
C ALA A 58 -1.03 13.66 6.68
N ALA A 59 -1.48 12.73 5.81
CA ALA A 59 -0.58 11.97 4.95
C ALA A 59 0.15 12.87 3.94
N LYS A 60 -0.53 13.89 3.39
CA LYS A 60 0.09 14.87 2.50
C LYS A 60 1.08 15.77 3.25
N GLU A 61 0.71 16.22 4.45
CA GLU A 61 1.58 17.03 5.30
C GLU A 61 2.83 16.25 5.71
N LEU A 62 2.68 14.98 6.09
CA LEU A 62 3.79 14.08 6.44
C LEU A 62 4.75 13.85 5.26
N ASP A 63 4.23 13.72 4.04
CA ASP A 63 5.05 13.58 2.83
C ASP A 63 5.91 14.83 2.58
N LEU A 64 5.32 16.03 2.71
CA LEU A 64 6.06 17.29 2.60
C LEU A 64 7.12 17.43 3.70
N ILE A 65 6.78 17.06 4.94
CA ILE A 65 7.71 17.05 6.08
C ILE A 65 8.90 16.14 5.81
N ASN A 66 8.65 14.92 5.31
CA ASN A 66 9.67 13.95 5.00
C ASN A 66 10.58 14.40 3.85
N GLN A 67 10.01 15.00 2.80
CA GLN A 67 10.76 15.54 1.67
C GLN A 67 11.67 16.70 2.08
N ASN A 68 11.19 17.57 2.97
CA ASN A 68 11.94 18.73 3.45
C ASN A 68 12.88 18.42 4.62
N GLY A 69 12.79 17.23 5.22
CA GLY A 69 13.53 16.87 6.42
C GLY A 69 13.15 17.68 7.67
N ASP A 70 11.91 18.19 7.74
CA ASP A 70 11.43 19.06 8.82
C ASP A 70 11.11 18.29 10.10
N LYS A 71 12.13 18.10 10.94
CA LYS A 71 11.98 17.38 12.21
C LYS A 71 11.04 18.08 13.20
N VAL A 72 10.93 19.41 13.14
CA VAL A 72 10.06 20.18 14.04
C VAL A 72 8.61 20.02 13.61
N GLY A 73 8.34 20.11 12.30
CA GLY A 73 7.05 19.79 11.71
C GLY A 73 6.60 18.36 12.03
N LEU A 74 7.51 17.39 11.93
CA LEU A 74 7.22 16.00 12.29
C LEU A 74 6.81 15.86 13.76
N ALA A 75 7.57 16.46 14.68
CA ALA A 75 7.25 16.42 16.10
C ALA A 75 5.89 17.07 16.38
N ARG A 76 5.58 18.19 15.72
CA ARG A 76 4.29 18.89 15.85
C ARG A 76 3.13 17.98 15.44
N VAL A 77 3.17 17.39 14.25
CA VAL A 77 2.05 16.55 13.76
C VAL A 77 1.84 15.29 14.60
N VAL A 78 2.91 14.75 15.18
CA VAL A 78 2.84 13.65 16.15
C VAL A 78 2.18 14.12 17.45
N LEU A 79 2.62 15.25 18.01
CA LEU A 79 2.10 15.77 19.28
C LEU A 79 0.61 16.12 19.22
N VAL A 80 0.12 16.63 18.09
CA VAL A 80 -1.30 16.96 17.91
C VAL A 80 -2.15 15.76 17.48
N GLY A 81 -1.57 14.55 17.38
CA GLY A 81 -2.29 13.31 17.06
C GLY A 81 -2.69 13.16 15.59
N GLN A 82 -2.12 13.95 14.69
CA GLN A 82 -2.32 13.78 13.24
C GLN A 82 -1.52 12.60 12.68
N VAL A 83 -0.45 12.20 13.36
CA VAL A 83 0.41 11.07 12.98
C VAL A 83 0.61 10.17 14.18
N LEU A 84 0.30 8.88 14.00
CA LEU A 84 0.57 7.83 14.97
C LEU A 84 2.00 7.32 14.78
N VAL A 85 2.65 7.01 15.90
CA VAL A 85 3.99 6.45 15.95
C VAL A 85 3.85 4.96 16.23
N VAL A 86 4.12 4.13 15.23
CA VAL A 86 3.86 2.69 15.28
C VAL A 86 5.18 1.92 15.12
N ALA A 87 5.36 0.89 15.94
CA ALA A 87 6.55 0.05 15.86
C ALA A 87 6.51 -0.87 14.63
N ASP A 88 7.69 -1.13 14.06
CA ASP A 88 7.89 -2.23 13.11
C ASP A 88 7.43 -3.57 13.73
N GLY A 89 6.72 -4.37 12.96
CA GLY A 89 6.13 -5.63 13.42
C GLY A 89 4.71 -5.52 13.96
N THR A 90 4.13 -4.30 14.00
CA THR A 90 2.75 -4.12 14.51
C THR A 90 1.74 -4.79 13.57
N ARG A 91 0.85 -5.61 14.14
CA ARG A 91 -0.26 -6.25 13.42
C ARG A 91 -1.38 -5.26 13.15
N VAL A 92 -1.90 -5.30 11.93
CA VAL A 92 -2.93 -4.38 11.45
C VAL A 92 -3.95 -5.11 10.57
N ARG A 93 -5.15 -4.56 10.47
CA ARG A 93 -6.18 -4.99 9.52
C ARG A 93 -6.41 -3.90 8.50
N VAL A 94 -6.51 -4.24 7.22
CA VAL A 94 -6.93 -3.28 6.20
C VAL A 94 -8.43 -3.00 6.38
N ALA A 95 -8.79 -1.73 6.52
CA ALA A 95 -10.17 -1.27 6.63
C ALA A 95 -10.69 -0.79 5.28
N ASP A 96 -9.91 0.01 4.56
CA ASP A 96 -10.29 0.61 3.28
C ASP A 96 -9.07 0.94 2.41
N HIS A 97 -9.30 1.41 1.19
CA HIS A 97 -8.27 1.79 0.22
C HIS A 97 -8.62 3.09 -0.53
N SER A 98 -7.68 4.03 -0.53
CA SER A 98 -7.77 5.27 -1.29
C SER A 98 -7.03 5.13 -2.62
N TRP A 99 -7.79 4.90 -3.69
CA TRP A 99 -7.28 4.73 -5.06
C TRP A 99 -6.54 5.95 -5.59
N SER A 100 -6.93 7.17 -5.19
CA SER A 100 -6.32 8.41 -5.68
C SER A 100 -4.92 8.67 -5.11
N ARG A 101 -4.63 8.12 -3.93
CA ARG A 101 -3.35 8.33 -3.23
C ARG A 101 -2.53 7.05 -3.07
N SER A 102 -3.04 5.91 -3.52
CA SER A 102 -2.41 4.60 -3.34
C SER A 102 -2.09 4.32 -1.87
N LEU A 103 -3.03 4.63 -0.97
CA LEU A 103 -2.91 4.44 0.48
C LEU A 103 -3.99 3.48 0.96
N TYR A 104 -3.64 2.66 1.96
CA TYR A 104 -4.57 1.76 2.64
C TYR A 104 -4.90 2.31 4.01
N GLU A 105 -6.18 2.41 4.32
CA GLU A 105 -6.62 2.63 5.69
C GLU A 105 -6.42 1.32 6.45
N ILE A 106 -5.71 1.41 7.55
CA ILE A 106 -5.45 0.29 8.45
C ILE A 106 -6.05 0.57 9.81
N GLN A 107 -6.44 -0.50 10.50
CA GLN A 107 -6.77 -0.50 11.91
C GLN A 107 -5.70 -1.28 12.67
N LEU A 108 -5.13 -0.67 13.70
CA LEU A 108 -4.12 -1.30 14.55
C LEU A 108 -4.77 -2.40 15.39
N ALA A 109 -4.22 -3.62 15.36
CA ALA A 109 -4.85 -4.79 15.97
C ALA A 109 -4.36 -5.08 17.42
N ALA A 110 -3.22 -4.52 17.81
CA ALA A 110 -2.59 -4.78 19.11
C ALA A 110 -1.78 -3.58 19.63
N GLY A 111 -1.52 -3.57 20.94
CA GLY A 111 -0.75 -2.53 21.62
C GLY A 111 -1.60 -1.35 22.11
N ASN A 112 -0.94 -0.29 22.56
CA ASN A 112 -1.59 0.89 23.17
C ASN A 112 -2.45 1.71 22.20
N LEU A 113 -2.29 1.45 20.89
CA LEU A 113 -3.02 2.12 19.82
C LEU A 113 -4.07 1.20 19.17
N ALA A 114 -4.37 0.05 19.79
CA ALA A 114 -5.34 -0.89 19.26
C ALA A 114 -6.70 -0.22 19.00
N GLY A 115 -7.29 -0.52 17.85
CA GLY A 115 -8.55 0.08 17.40
C GLY A 115 -8.40 1.41 16.67
N GLN A 116 -7.28 2.13 16.83
CA GLN A 116 -7.01 3.35 16.07
C GLN A 116 -6.78 3.05 14.59
N ARG A 117 -7.06 4.05 13.76
CA ARG A 117 -6.96 3.97 12.31
C ARG A 117 -5.99 4.99 11.76
N GLY A 118 -5.44 4.67 10.59
CA GLY A 118 -4.65 5.60 9.81
C GLY A 118 -4.26 5.03 8.45
N TRP A 119 -3.54 5.82 7.68
CA TRP A 119 -3.28 5.57 6.27
C TRP A 119 -1.82 5.20 6.07
N VAL A 120 -1.57 4.09 5.38
CA VAL A 120 -0.21 3.65 5.06
C VAL A 120 -0.05 3.32 3.59
N PRO A 121 1.12 3.59 3.00
CA PRO A 121 1.44 3.08 1.67
C PRO A 121 1.56 1.55 1.66
N PRO A 122 1.24 0.87 0.54
CA PRO A 122 1.29 -0.58 0.43
C PRO A 122 2.67 -1.18 0.72
N LYS A 123 3.75 -0.43 0.50
CA LYS A 123 5.13 -0.88 0.78
C LYS A 123 5.36 -1.25 2.26
N TYR A 124 4.55 -0.72 3.17
CA TYR A 124 4.63 -1.06 4.60
C TYR A 124 3.80 -2.28 4.97
N LEU A 125 2.94 -2.78 4.09
CA LEU A 125 2.06 -3.91 4.37
C LEU A 125 2.73 -5.22 3.93
N THR A 126 3.12 -6.04 4.90
CA THR A 126 3.60 -7.41 4.66
C THR A 126 2.59 -8.41 5.18
N LYS A 127 2.23 -9.45 4.41
CA LYS A 127 1.33 -10.50 4.88
C LYS A 127 1.90 -11.12 6.16
N ALA A 128 1.05 -11.25 7.19
CA ALA A 128 1.42 -12.02 8.37
C ALA A 128 1.73 -13.46 7.94
N ARG A 129 2.95 -13.94 8.20
CA ARG A 129 3.23 -15.36 8.03
C ARG A 129 2.49 -16.13 9.14
N PRO A 130 1.89 -17.29 8.83
CA PRO A 130 1.24 -18.15 9.81
C PRO A 130 2.23 -18.65 10.87
#